data_AF-A0A9D5UH88-F1
#
_entry.id   AF-A0A9D5UH88-F1
#
_cell.length_a   1.000
_cell.length_b   1.000
_cell.length_c   1.000
_cell.angle_alpha   90.00
_cell.angle_beta   90.00
_cell.angle_gamma   90.00
#
_symmetry.space_group_name_H-M   'P 1'
#
loop_
_entity.id
_entity.type
_entity.pdbx_description
1 polymer ?
#
loop_
_entity_poly.entity_id
_entity_poly.type
_entity_poly.pdbx_seq_one_letter_code
_entity_poly.pdbx_strand_id
1 'polypeptide(L)'
;MSDDNPVLEQQTYLAVPYDKKEQAQQSLGQLANGLNAAGFDSDNGLWFAKIGTPISKVEPWLPNPNQFRQPTHQDPTLELASVLESAGLVLNDAPIFDGAIHRVSTVDDKSGKKSGVYAAYNDGHPSGWYQDHRNHSEPQKWHASFEQSDPIAKLHLKAHQANQRSLREITEHKRYAHHAKRSAQAFNLMQPATTNHPYLTRKDVQVFPDVGQDKKGRLVVPLMDENNKVHSLQRISGNGFKSLKKGAQKSDHFFVVGFKPLTNGEPILYAEGYSTAASIAEATGRSVVMTVDAGNMPKVAAKLKQHYPESQHLFLADDDHKNKMNKGLDKAREAAEITDGHWLTPSFIVDEREHGMTDFNDLHVSRGLNVVKSQIDEFMERCTPAAVALIQAEQIDKAASEPTVTKATLNTIEQYVPITESSEIPKDKDANSYLNNQLSGVKEVTTSTASDTEKLETKSPVDRTPSVNKSQRDEKTDVINNQAKPDLPSHLAATYIAMALT
;
A
#
# COMPACT_ATOMS: atom_id res chain seq x y z
N MET A 1 -37.87 -0.37 -37.22
CA MET A 1 -37.82 0.31 -35.92
C MET A 1 -37.36 -0.73 -34.93
N SER A 2 -36.08 -0.74 -34.56
CA SER A 2 -35.57 -1.65 -33.53
C SER A 2 -36.09 -1.16 -32.17
N ASP A 3 -36.87 -1.99 -31.49
CA ASP A 3 -37.25 -1.83 -30.09
C ASP A 3 -35.98 -1.96 -29.22
N ASP A 4 -35.15 -0.92 -29.18
CA ASP A 4 -34.07 -0.83 -28.19
C ASP A 4 -34.68 -0.36 -26.86
N ASN A 5 -35.46 -1.24 -26.22
CA ASN A 5 -35.89 -1.03 -24.85
C ASN A 5 -34.64 -1.14 -23.96
N PRO A 6 -34.19 -0.06 -23.30
CA PRO A 6 -32.91 -0.06 -22.63
C PRO A 6 -32.92 -1.09 -21.49
N VAL A 7 -31.82 -1.84 -21.37
CA VAL A 7 -31.64 -2.89 -20.37
C VAL A 7 -30.55 -2.51 -19.38
N LEU A 8 -30.59 -3.11 -18.19
CA LEU A 8 -29.54 -2.94 -17.19
C LEU A 8 -28.19 -3.45 -17.70
N GLU A 9 -27.17 -2.59 -17.67
CA GLU A 9 -25.78 -2.95 -17.97
C GLU A 9 -25.06 -3.59 -16.78
N GLN A 10 -25.62 -3.48 -15.58
CA GLN A 10 -25.06 -4.01 -14.34
C GLN A 10 -26.17 -4.50 -13.40
N GLN A 11 -25.82 -5.44 -12.52
CA GLN A 11 -26.72 -5.85 -11.44
C GLN A 11 -27.09 -4.64 -10.57
N THR A 12 -28.37 -4.55 -10.23
CA THR A 12 -28.91 -3.41 -9.45
C THR A 12 -29.78 -3.92 -8.31
N TYR A 13 -29.42 -3.58 -7.08
CA TYR A 13 -30.20 -3.83 -5.87
C TYR A 13 -31.46 -2.97 -5.84
N LEU A 14 -32.54 -3.57 -5.37
CA LEU A 14 -33.90 -3.05 -5.39
C LEU A 14 -34.44 -2.88 -3.98
N ALA A 15 -35.30 -1.89 -3.80
CA ALA A 15 -36.06 -1.68 -2.59
C ALA A 15 -37.43 -2.35 -2.71
N VAL A 16 -37.47 -3.67 -2.55
CA VAL A 16 -38.71 -4.48 -2.62
C VAL A 16 -39.22 -4.79 -1.21
N PRO A 17 -40.32 -4.16 -0.77
CA PRO A 17 -40.96 -4.51 0.50
C PRO A 17 -41.38 -5.97 0.56
N TYR A 18 -41.38 -6.55 1.77
CA TYR A 18 -41.67 -7.98 1.97
C TYR A 18 -43.04 -8.39 1.41
N ASP A 19 -44.07 -7.57 1.61
CA ASP A 19 -45.43 -7.76 1.14
C ASP A 19 -45.59 -7.62 -0.38
N LYS A 20 -44.61 -7.02 -1.07
CA LYS A 20 -44.62 -6.79 -2.52
C LYS A 20 -43.68 -7.71 -3.31
N LYS A 21 -43.10 -8.72 -2.65
CA LYS A 21 -42.16 -9.67 -3.28
C LYS A 21 -42.72 -10.31 -4.55
N GLU A 22 -43.92 -10.88 -4.50
CA GLU A 22 -44.50 -11.59 -5.65
C GLU A 22 -44.76 -10.65 -6.83
N GLN A 23 -45.22 -9.43 -6.53
CA GLN A 23 -45.45 -8.38 -7.53
C GLN A 23 -44.13 -7.98 -8.19
N ALA A 24 -43.05 -7.80 -7.42
CA ALA A 24 -41.74 -7.48 -7.95
C ALA A 24 -41.22 -8.60 -8.86
N GLN A 25 -41.30 -9.86 -8.43
CA GLN A 25 -40.87 -11.01 -9.23
C GLN A 25 -41.66 -11.13 -10.55
N GLN A 26 -42.97 -10.94 -10.51
CA GLN A 26 -43.82 -10.95 -11.71
C GLN A 26 -43.49 -9.79 -12.66
N SER A 27 -43.29 -8.58 -12.12
CA SER A 27 -42.98 -7.39 -12.93
C SER A 27 -41.62 -7.50 -13.64
N LEU A 28 -40.60 -8.03 -12.96
CA LEU A 28 -39.26 -8.24 -13.53
C LEU A 28 -39.29 -9.40 -14.54
N GLY A 29 -39.98 -10.49 -14.21
CA GLY A 29 -40.17 -11.65 -15.09
C GLY A 29 -38.87 -12.41 -15.37
N GLN A 30 -38.70 -12.83 -16.62
CA GLN A 30 -37.53 -13.57 -17.08
C GLN A 30 -36.70 -12.77 -18.07
N LEU A 31 -35.41 -13.06 -18.10
CA LEU A 31 -34.46 -12.60 -19.11
C LEU A 31 -34.69 -13.35 -20.43
N ALA A 32 -34.10 -12.84 -21.52
CA ALA A 32 -34.20 -13.44 -22.85
C ALA A 32 -33.68 -14.89 -22.92
N ASN A 33 -32.79 -15.29 -22.00
CA ASN A 33 -32.26 -16.65 -21.87
C ASN A 33 -33.13 -17.57 -20.99
N GLY A 34 -34.33 -17.14 -20.59
CA GLY A 34 -35.26 -17.92 -19.77
C GLY A 34 -34.95 -17.92 -18.26
N LEU A 35 -33.85 -17.31 -17.82
CA LEU A 35 -33.53 -17.20 -16.40
C LEU A 35 -34.38 -16.12 -15.72
N ASN A 36 -34.71 -16.32 -14.44
CA ASN A 36 -35.40 -15.30 -13.64
C ASN A 36 -34.56 -14.01 -13.58
N ALA A 37 -35.16 -12.87 -13.90
CA ALA A 37 -34.53 -11.55 -13.90
C ALA A 37 -34.27 -11.03 -12.48
N ALA A 38 -35.05 -11.48 -11.51
CA ALA A 38 -34.85 -11.20 -10.09
C ALA A 38 -33.94 -12.23 -9.42
N GLY A 39 -33.12 -11.76 -8.48
CA GLY A 39 -32.39 -12.57 -7.52
C GLY A 39 -32.54 -12.01 -6.11
N PHE A 40 -32.21 -12.83 -5.11
CA PHE A 40 -32.18 -12.42 -3.70
C PHE A 40 -30.79 -12.67 -3.14
N ASP A 41 -30.21 -11.64 -2.54
CA ASP A 41 -28.93 -11.67 -1.84
C ASP A 41 -29.25 -11.90 -0.36
N SER A 42 -28.96 -13.09 0.16
CA SER A 42 -29.23 -13.47 1.55
C SER A 42 -28.37 -12.70 2.55
N ASP A 43 -27.15 -12.36 2.17
CA ASP A 43 -26.17 -11.72 3.05
C ASP A 43 -26.57 -10.26 3.29
N ASN A 44 -27.03 -9.59 2.23
CA ASN A 44 -27.56 -8.23 2.31
C ASN A 44 -29.07 -8.21 2.57
N GLY A 45 -29.78 -9.33 2.53
CA GLY A 45 -31.25 -9.36 2.64
C GLY A 45 -31.95 -8.44 1.63
N LEU A 46 -31.43 -8.36 0.40
CA LEU A 46 -31.90 -7.46 -0.65
C LEU A 46 -32.28 -8.21 -1.92
N TRP A 47 -33.33 -7.75 -2.58
CA TRP A 47 -33.62 -8.14 -3.96
C TRP A 47 -32.70 -7.41 -4.93
N PHE A 48 -32.38 -8.04 -6.04
CA PHE A 48 -31.64 -7.41 -7.14
C PHE A 48 -32.20 -7.83 -8.50
N ALA A 49 -32.11 -6.92 -9.47
CA ALA A 49 -32.32 -7.20 -10.88
C ALA A 49 -30.99 -7.56 -11.54
N LYS A 50 -31.01 -8.60 -12.39
CA LYS A 50 -29.85 -9.07 -13.13
C LYS A 50 -29.57 -8.19 -14.36
N ILE A 51 -28.33 -8.28 -14.84
CA ILE A 51 -27.90 -7.68 -16.11
C ILE A 51 -28.83 -8.14 -17.24
N GLY A 52 -29.21 -7.23 -18.12
CA GLY A 52 -30.12 -7.48 -19.24
C GLY A 52 -31.62 -7.34 -18.90
N THR A 53 -31.98 -7.03 -17.65
CA THR A 53 -33.37 -6.75 -17.29
C THR A 53 -33.80 -5.40 -17.90
N PRO A 54 -34.97 -5.30 -18.57
CA PRO A 54 -35.48 -4.03 -19.08
C PRO A 54 -35.62 -2.98 -17.98
N ILE A 55 -35.07 -1.78 -18.19
CA ILE A 55 -35.04 -0.71 -17.18
C ILE A 55 -36.45 -0.34 -16.74
N SER A 56 -37.42 -0.29 -17.66
CA SER A 56 -38.83 0.02 -17.37
C SER A 56 -39.48 -0.94 -16.36
N LYS A 57 -39.01 -2.19 -16.27
CA LYS A 57 -39.49 -3.16 -15.27
C LYS A 57 -38.85 -2.97 -13.89
N VAL A 58 -37.68 -2.33 -13.87
CA VAL A 58 -36.86 -2.12 -12.67
C VAL A 58 -37.20 -0.81 -11.98
N GLU A 59 -37.54 0.23 -12.76
CA GLU A 59 -37.87 1.58 -12.28
C GLU A 59 -38.77 1.64 -11.03
N PRO A 60 -39.89 0.89 -10.93
CA PRO A 60 -40.76 0.95 -9.76
C PRO A 60 -40.11 0.49 -8.45
N TRP A 61 -39.01 -0.26 -8.54
CA TRP A 61 -38.32 -0.90 -7.41
C TRP A 61 -36.95 -0.28 -7.12
N LEU A 62 -36.56 0.77 -7.86
CA LEU A 62 -35.29 1.44 -7.63
C LEU A 62 -35.29 2.17 -6.27
N PRO A 63 -34.15 2.16 -5.55
CA PRO A 63 -34.06 2.85 -4.28
C PRO A 63 -34.15 4.38 -4.46
N ASN A 64 -35.03 5.04 -3.70
CA ASN A 64 -35.16 6.49 -3.64
C ASN A 64 -34.98 6.96 -2.18
N PRO A 65 -33.74 7.06 -1.67
CA PRO A 65 -33.50 7.45 -0.28
C PRO A 65 -33.97 8.89 0.02
N ASN A 66 -34.02 9.77 -0.99
CA ASN A 66 -34.44 11.15 -0.82
C ASN A 66 -35.94 11.29 -0.50
N GLN A 67 -36.76 10.35 -0.99
CA GLN A 67 -38.20 10.31 -0.69
C GLN A 67 -38.50 10.11 0.81
N PHE A 68 -37.59 9.46 1.53
CA PHE A 68 -37.77 9.09 2.93
C PHE A 68 -36.87 9.89 3.88
N ARG A 69 -36.31 11.02 3.42
CA ARG A 69 -35.61 11.97 4.30
C ARG A 69 -36.61 12.59 5.27
N GLN A 70 -36.46 12.29 6.56
CA GLN A 70 -37.14 13.01 7.63
C GLN A 70 -36.20 14.04 8.25
N PRO A 71 -36.64 15.29 8.49
CA PRO A 71 -35.87 16.25 9.26
C PRO A 71 -35.74 15.74 10.70
N THR A 72 -34.51 15.73 11.21
CA THR A 72 -34.19 15.24 12.54
C THR A 72 -34.34 16.36 13.56
N HIS A 73 -34.82 16.04 14.78
CA HIS A 73 -34.93 17.04 15.85
C HIS A 73 -33.58 17.43 16.49
N GLN A 74 -32.49 16.73 16.14
CA GLN A 74 -31.11 17.06 16.51
C GLN A 74 -30.28 17.21 15.23
N ASP A 75 -29.46 18.27 15.15
CA ASP A 75 -28.59 18.55 14.01
C ASP A 75 -27.40 17.58 13.97
N PRO A 76 -27.35 16.64 13.00
CA PRO A 76 -26.26 15.66 12.90
C PRO A 76 -24.88 16.31 12.72
N THR A 77 -24.86 17.54 12.21
CA THR A 77 -23.64 18.33 12.01
C THR A 77 -22.98 18.68 13.33
N LEU A 78 -23.78 19.08 14.33
CA LEU A 78 -23.29 19.42 15.67
C LEU A 78 -22.84 18.18 16.43
N GLU A 79 -23.55 17.06 16.28
CA GLU A 79 -23.18 15.80 16.91
C GLU A 79 -21.83 15.29 16.38
N LEU A 80 -21.66 15.26 15.06
CA LEU A 80 -20.39 14.88 14.44
C LEU A 80 -19.26 15.84 14.86
N ALA A 81 -19.51 17.16 14.88
CA ALA A 81 -18.49 18.12 15.29
C ALA A 81 -17.96 17.82 16.70
N SER A 82 -18.87 17.58 17.65
CA SER A 82 -18.53 17.22 19.04
C SER A 82 -17.71 15.93 19.13
N VAL A 83 -18.07 14.90 18.35
CA VAL A 83 -17.33 13.62 18.32
C VAL A 83 -15.92 13.79 17.76
N LEU A 84 -15.77 14.57 16.68
CA LEU A 84 -14.46 14.83 16.08
C LEU A 84 -13.56 15.65 17.03
N GLU A 85 -14.10 16.69 17.66
CA GLU A 85 -13.38 17.51 18.64
C GLU A 85 -12.95 16.70 19.87
N SER A 86 -13.83 15.85 20.38
CA SER A 86 -13.52 14.94 21.51
C SER A 86 -12.43 13.92 21.17
N ALA A 87 -12.32 13.55 19.89
CA ALA A 87 -11.24 12.71 19.37
C ALA A 87 -9.93 13.47 19.10
N GLY A 88 -9.88 14.77 19.40
CA GLY A 88 -8.69 15.60 19.24
C GLY A 88 -8.50 16.19 17.84
N LEU A 89 -9.52 16.15 16.97
CA LEU A 89 -9.50 16.83 15.67
C LEU A 89 -9.92 18.31 15.86
N VAL A 90 -9.23 19.21 15.18
CA VAL A 90 -9.48 20.66 15.23
C VAL A 90 -10.24 21.09 13.98
N LEU A 91 -11.50 21.47 14.16
CA LEU A 91 -12.38 21.92 13.09
C LEU A 91 -12.37 23.44 12.98
N ASN A 92 -12.18 23.97 11.77
CA ASN A 92 -12.32 25.42 11.50
C ASN A 92 -13.74 25.78 11.03
N ASP A 93 -14.42 24.82 10.41
CA ASP A 93 -15.75 24.93 9.82
C ASP A 93 -16.57 23.69 10.22
N ALA A 94 -17.90 23.80 10.09
CA ALA A 94 -18.81 22.69 10.35
C ALA A 94 -18.49 21.46 9.47
N PRO A 95 -18.63 20.22 9.98
CA PRO A 95 -18.40 19.01 9.21
C PRO A 95 -19.26 18.90 7.95
N ILE A 96 -18.66 18.47 6.84
CA ILE A 96 -19.34 18.35 5.54
C ILE A 96 -19.76 16.90 5.31
N PHE A 97 -21.04 16.70 4.94
CA PHE A 97 -21.65 15.39 4.69
C PHE A 97 -21.74 15.08 3.18
N ASP A 98 -20.61 15.19 2.48
CA ASP A 98 -20.50 14.96 1.03
C ASP A 98 -19.93 13.56 0.68
N GLY A 99 -19.62 12.76 1.70
CA GLY A 99 -18.95 11.46 1.56
C GLY A 99 -17.49 11.54 1.14
N ALA A 100 -16.91 12.74 1.03
CA ALA A 100 -15.51 12.94 0.69
C ALA A 100 -14.62 12.88 1.94
N ILE A 101 -13.32 12.61 1.72
CA ILE A 101 -12.33 12.63 2.79
C ILE A 101 -11.90 14.07 3.03
N HIS A 102 -12.15 14.55 4.24
CA HIS A 102 -11.74 15.86 4.71
C HIS A 102 -10.55 15.72 5.66
N ARG A 103 -9.51 16.54 5.45
CA ARG A 103 -8.30 16.55 6.28
C ARG A 103 -8.26 17.77 7.17
N VAL A 104 -8.05 17.53 8.46
CA VAL A 104 -8.08 18.53 9.52
C VAL A 104 -6.84 18.39 10.41
N SER A 105 -6.48 19.48 11.08
CA SER A 105 -5.43 19.44 12.09
C SER A 105 -5.91 18.70 13.33
N THR A 106 -4.98 18.27 14.15
CA THR A 106 -5.23 17.67 15.46
C THR A 106 -4.56 18.51 16.53
N VAL A 107 -4.97 18.35 17.78
CA VAL A 107 -4.37 19.08 18.91
C VAL A 107 -2.86 18.89 19.03
N ASP A 108 -2.35 17.72 18.64
CA ASP A 108 -0.93 17.38 18.68
C ASP A 108 -0.17 17.77 17.39
N ASP A 109 -0.81 18.44 16.44
CA ASP A 109 -0.16 18.85 15.20
C ASP A 109 0.71 20.10 15.38
N LYS A 110 1.93 20.05 14.82
CA LYS A 110 2.72 21.27 14.58
C LYS A 110 2.07 22.09 13.46
N SER A 111 2.20 23.42 13.54
CA SER A 111 1.57 24.38 12.61
C SER A 111 1.64 23.92 11.14
N GLY A 112 0.48 23.87 10.49
CA GLY A 112 0.33 23.48 9.08
C GLY A 112 0.15 21.98 8.82
N LYS A 113 0.30 21.09 9.81
CA LYS A 113 0.00 19.65 9.64
C LYS A 113 -1.50 19.36 9.77
N LYS A 114 -1.96 18.33 9.03
CA LYS A 114 -3.34 17.86 9.01
C LYS A 114 -3.36 16.34 9.19
N SER A 115 -3.07 15.89 10.41
CA SER A 115 -2.94 14.45 10.72
C SER A 115 -4.30 13.76 10.93
N GLY A 116 -5.36 14.54 11.17
CA GLY A 116 -6.72 14.06 11.33
C GLY A 116 -7.45 13.97 9.99
N VAL A 117 -8.30 12.95 9.86
CA VAL A 117 -9.14 12.74 8.68
C VAL A 117 -10.54 12.34 9.12
N TYR A 118 -11.56 12.80 8.41
CA TYR A 118 -12.92 12.29 8.55
C TYR A 118 -13.62 12.19 7.19
N ALA A 119 -14.67 11.39 7.13
CA ALA A 119 -15.65 11.43 6.04
C ALA A 119 -17.04 11.20 6.64
N ALA A 120 -18.03 11.97 6.18
CA ALA A 120 -19.40 11.89 6.65
C ALA A 120 -20.38 11.76 5.48
N TYR A 121 -21.43 10.98 5.69
CA TYR A 121 -22.42 10.60 4.70
C TYR A 121 -23.81 11.04 5.17
N ASN A 122 -24.59 11.61 4.26
CA ASN A 122 -25.99 11.97 4.46
C ASN A 122 -26.90 11.34 3.39
N ASP A 123 -26.54 10.12 2.97
CA ASP A 123 -27.31 9.32 2.01
C ASP A 123 -28.41 8.49 2.67
N GLY A 124 -28.64 8.65 3.98
CA GLY A 124 -29.72 8.05 4.76
C GLY A 124 -29.66 8.44 6.24
N HIS A 125 -29.33 7.48 7.11
CA HIS A 125 -28.98 7.77 8.50
C HIS A 125 -27.58 8.39 8.54
N PRO A 126 -27.42 9.65 8.99
CA PRO A 126 -26.14 10.34 8.95
C PRO A 126 -25.10 9.54 9.71
N SER A 127 -24.00 9.28 9.03
CA SER A 127 -22.94 8.41 9.53
C SER A 127 -21.60 8.87 9.00
N GLY A 128 -20.53 8.34 9.55
CA GLY A 128 -19.19 8.74 9.15
C GLY A 128 -18.13 7.93 9.84
N TRP A 129 -16.90 8.32 9.58
CA TRP A 129 -15.75 7.80 10.29
C TRP A 129 -14.68 8.87 10.41
N TYR A 130 -13.79 8.71 11.37
CA TYR A 130 -12.64 9.58 11.56
C TYR A 130 -11.42 8.78 12.01
N GLN A 131 -10.24 9.35 11.77
CA GLN A 131 -8.98 8.74 12.16
C GLN A 131 -7.92 9.80 12.43
N ASP A 132 -7.21 9.67 13.55
CA ASP A 132 -5.86 10.19 13.70
C ASP A 132 -4.90 9.00 13.54
N HIS A 133 -4.11 9.00 12.46
CA HIS A 133 -3.21 7.88 12.12
C HIS A 133 -2.10 7.62 13.15
N ARG A 134 -1.90 8.49 14.15
CA ARG A 134 -0.93 8.30 15.23
C ARG A 134 -1.52 7.54 16.42
N ASN A 135 -2.81 7.74 16.65
CA ASN A 135 -3.49 7.25 17.85
C ASN A 135 -4.39 6.05 17.53
N HIS A 136 -4.89 5.96 16.30
CA HIS A 136 -5.81 4.90 15.87
C HIS A 136 -5.14 3.98 14.85
N SER A 137 -5.08 2.69 15.19
CA SER A 137 -4.73 1.62 14.23
C SER A 137 -5.78 1.49 13.12
N GLU A 138 -7.05 1.79 13.43
CA GLU A 138 -8.19 1.69 12.50
C GLU A 138 -9.12 2.93 12.55
N PRO A 139 -9.83 3.25 11.45
CA PRO A 139 -10.88 4.27 11.44
C PRO A 139 -11.97 4.03 12.49
N GLN A 140 -12.27 5.06 13.28
CA GLN A 140 -13.37 5.05 14.25
C GLN A 140 -14.67 5.43 13.55
N LYS A 141 -15.76 4.71 13.83
CA LYS A 141 -17.07 4.91 13.18
C LYS A 141 -17.98 5.80 14.02
N TRP A 142 -18.78 6.63 13.36
CA TRP A 142 -19.82 7.45 13.97
C TRP A 142 -21.14 7.27 13.21
N HIS A 143 -22.25 7.32 13.94
CA HIS A 143 -23.61 7.33 13.42
C HIS A 143 -24.42 8.31 14.27
N ALA A 144 -25.33 9.06 13.66
CA ALA A 144 -26.17 10.01 14.38
C ALA A 144 -27.04 9.31 15.42
N SER A 145 -27.26 9.96 16.55
CA SER A 145 -27.92 9.36 17.71
C SER A 145 -29.42 9.11 17.54
N PHE A 146 -30.09 9.72 16.56
CA PHE A 146 -31.52 9.52 16.32
C PHE A 146 -31.81 8.21 15.58
N GLU A 147 -32.94 7.54 15.84
CA GLU A 147 -33.36 6.37 15.08
C GLU A 147 -34.27 6.75 13.91
N GLN A 148 -33.91 6.34 12.69
CA GLN A 148 -34.85 6.33 11.58
C GLN A 148 -35.77 5.11 11.75
N SER A 149 -37.00 5.32 12.22
CA SER A 149 -37.91 4.23 12.61
C SER A 149 -38.59 3.51 11.45
N ASP A 150 -38.67 4.13 10.27
CA ASP A 150 -39.39 3.60 9.10
C ASP A 150 -38.63 2.43 8.42
N PRO A 151 -39.20 1.19 8.43
CA PRO A 151 -38.58 0.04 7.78
C PRO A 151 -38.43 0.17 6.27
N ILE A 152 -39.34 0.89 5.59
CA ILE A 152 -39.27 1.12 4.14
C ILE A 152 -38.11 2.06 3.84
N ALA A 153 -37.95 3.13 4.60
CA ALA A 153 -36.82 4.05 4.47
C ALA A 153 -35.46 3.32 4.62
N LYS A 154 -35.33 2.44 5.62
CA LYS A 154 -34.13 1.60 5.82
C LYS A 154 -33.85 0.71 4.62
N LEU A 155 -34.88 0.11 4.03
CA LEU A 155 -34.75 -0.75 2.86
C LEU A 155 -34.22 0.03 1.63
N HIS A 156 -34.81 1.18 1.33
CA HIS A 156 -34.35 2.03 0.23
C HIS A 156 -32.91 2.51 0.44
N LEU A 157 -32.54 2.88 1.67
CA LEU A 157 -31.18 3.24 2.02
C LEU A 157 -30.19 2.09 1.77
N LYS A 158 -30.52 0.90 2.29
CA LYS A 158 -29.68 -0.29 2.18
C LYS A 158 -29.43 -0.67 0.71
N ALA A 159 -30.49 -0.68 -0.10
CA ALA A 159 -30.40 -0.93 -1.53
C ALA A 159 -29.58 0.14 -2.26
N HIS A 160 -29.72 1.41 -1.89
CA HIS A 160 -28.93 2.50 -2.46
C HIS A 160 -27.42 2.35 -2.15
N GLN A 161 -27.08 2.08 -0.89
CA GLN A 161 -25.69 1.88 -0.44
C GLN A 161 -25.05 0.66 -1.11
N ALA A 162 -25.79 -0.44 -1.26
CA ALA A 162 -25.32 -1.62 -1.98
C ALA A 162 -25.02 -1.31 -3.46
N ASN A 163 -25.89 -0.54 -4.13
CA ASN A 163 -25.65 -0.07 -5.50
C ASN A 163 -24.43 0.85 -5.61
N GLN A 164 -24.28 1.82 -4.69
CA GLN A 164 -23.11 2.68 -4.67
C GLN A 164 -21.82 1.89 -4.48
N ARG A 165 -21.81 0.93 -3.56
CA ARG A 165 -20.66 0.05 -3.30
C ARG A 165 -20.29 -0.73 -4.56
N SER A 166 -21.26 -1.39 -5.20
CA SER A 166 -21.04 -2.12 -6.45
C SER A 166 -20.49 -1.21 -7.55
N LEU A 167 -21.03 0.02 -7.70
CA LEU A 167 -20.54 0.98 -8.68
C LEU A 167 -19.10 1.44 -8.39
N ARG A 168 -18.75 1.66 -7.12
CA ARG A 168 -17.38 2.00 -6.69
C ARG A 168 -16.42 0.86 -7.05
N GLU A 169 -16.78 -0.39 -6.74
CA GLU A 169 -15.98 -1.58 -7.05
C GLU A 169 -15.78 -1.74 -8.56
N ILE A 170 -16.83 -1.61 -9.37
CA ILE A 170 -16.75 -1.68 -10.84
C ILE A 170 -15.86 -0.55 -11.40
N THR A 171 -16.04 0.67 -10.92
CA THR A 171 -15.26 1.84 -11.36
C THR A 171 -13.79 1.70 -11.00
N GLU A 172 -13.52 1.21 -9.78
CA GLU A 172 -12.18 0.94 -9.30
C GLU A 172 -11.50 -0.16 -10.12
N HIS A 173 -12.20 -1.26 -10.42
CA HIS A 173 -11.70 -2.33 -11.27
C HIS A 173 -11.39 -1.85 -12.69
N LYS A 174 -12.29 -1.07 -13.32
CA LYS A 174 -12.06 -0.45 -14.64
C LYS A 174 -10.84 0.46 -14.61
N ARG A 175 -10.67 1.25 -13.55
CA ARG A 175 -9.51 2.13 -13.34
C ARG A 175 -8.21 1.32 -13.20
N TYR A 176 -8.21 0.23 -12.43
CA TYR A 176 -7.06 -0.65 -12.29
C TYR A 176 -6.67 -1.33 -13.61
N ALA A 177 -7.63 -1.89 -14.34
CA ALA A 177 -7.39 -2.47 -15.65
C ALA A 177 -6.79 -1.45 -16.64
N HIS A 178 -7.31 -0.22 -16.65
CA HIS A 178 -6.75 0.87 -17.46
C HIS A 178 -5.29 1.16 -17.07
N HIS A 179 -5.00 1.30 -15.78
CA HIS A 179 -3.65 1.59 -15.31
C HIS A 179 -2.67 0.43 -15.51
N ALA A 180 -3.11 -0.82 -15.37
CA ALA A 180 -2.31 -2.01 -15.66
C ALA A 180 -1.85 -2.01 -17.12
N LYS A 181 -2.80 -1.85 -18.06
CA LYS A 181 -2.50 -1.75 -19.51
C LYS A 181 -1.47 -0.65 -19.81
N ARG A 182 -1.66 0.54 -19.26
CA ARG A 182 -0.72 1.67 -19.49
C ARG A 182 0.62 1.47 -18.81
N SER A 183 0.66 0.81 -17.66
CA SER A 183 1.90 0.52 -16.93
C SER A 183 2.73 -0.52 -17.68
N ALA A 184 2.11 -1.60 -18.14
CA ALA A 184 2.75 -2.62 -18.98
C ALA A 184 3.31 -2.02 -20.28
N GLN A 185 2.49 -1.24 -21.01
CA GLN A 185 2.94 -0.57 -22.24
C GLN A 185 4.11 0.39 -21.99
N ALA A 186 4.05 1.18 -20.91
CA ALA A 186 5.13 2.11 -20.58
C ALA A 186 6.41 1.37 -20.21
N PHE A 187 6.31 0.28 -19.45
CA PHE A 187 7.46 -0.51 -19.01
C PHE A 187 8.16 -1.22 -20.17
N ASN A 188 7.40 -1.81 -21.10
CA ASN A 188 7.96 -2.49 -22.28
C ASN A 188 8.77 -1.56 -23.20
N LEU A 189 8.60 -0.24 -23.09
CA LEU A 189 9.35 0.76 -23.85
C LEU A 189 10.57 1.30 -23.10
N MET A 190 10.75 0.93 -21.82
CA MET A 190 11.88 1.38 -21.02
C MET A 190 13.12 0.55 -21.30
N GLN A 191 14.28 1.19 -21.21
CA GLN A 191 15.54 0.47 -21.25
C GLN A 191 15.80 -0.21 -19.90
N PRO A 192 16.51 -1.34 -19.88
CA PRO A 192 17.01 -1.92 -18.64
C PRO A 192 17.79 -0.89 -17.83
N ALA A 193 17.69 -0.96 -16.50
CA ALA A 193 18.47 -0.11 -15.62
C ALA A 193 19.95 -0.46 -15.69
N THR A 194 20.80 0.56 -15.62
CA THR A 194 22.25 0.40 -15.56
C THR A 194 22.75 0.30 -14.12
N THR A 195 23.86 -0.39 -13.91
CA THR A 195 24.54 -0.50 -12.60
C THR A 195 24.97 0.85 -12.01
N ASN A 196 25.23 1.87 -12.83
CA ASN A 196 25.64 3.22 -12.38
C ASN A 196 24.50 4.10 -11.83
N HIS A 197 23.36 3.52 -11.44
CA HIS A 197 22.26 4.30 -10.89
C HIS A 197 22.57 4.75 -9.44
N PRO A 198 22.46 6.06 -9.10
CA PRO A 198 22.89 6.57 -7.78
C PRO A 198 22.23 5.89 -6.56
N TYR A 199 20.97 5.46 -6.69
CA TYR A 199 20.30 4.70 -5.62
C TYR A 199 20.92 3.32 -5.41
N LEU A 200 21.28 2.61 -6.49
CA LEU A 200 21.88 1.27 -6.40
C LEU A 200 23.26 1.36 -5.76
N THR A 201 24.09 2.31 -6.22
CA THR A 201 25.40 2.58 -5.64
C THR A 201 25.32 2.93 -4.16
N ARG A 202 24.38 3.80 -3.77
CA ARG A 202 24.23 4.20 -2.35
C ARG A 202 23.70 3.07 -1.47
N LYS A 203 22.89 2.18 -2.03
CA LYS A 203 22.34 1.02 -1.33
C LYS A 203 23.23 -0.22 -1.43
N ASP A 204 24.37 -0.10 -2.10
CA ASP A 204 25.33 -1.16 -2.38
C ASP A 204 24.65 -2.44 -2.88
N VAL A 205 23.82 -2.32 -3.92
CA VAL A 205 23.10 -3.45 -4.51
C VAL A 205 23.20 -3.42 -6.02
N GLN A 206 23.19 -4.60 -6.65
CA GLN A 206 23.19 -4.72 -8.09
C GLN A 206 21.81 -4.44 -8.71
N VAL A 207 21.82 -4.25 -10.03
CA VAL A 207 20.58 -4.25 -10.81
C VAL A 207 20.18 -5.70 -11.11
N PHE A 208 18.93 -6.04 -10.82
CA PHE A 208 18.37 -7.33 -11.17
C PHE A 208 17.63 -7.28 -12.52
N PRO A 209 17.39 -8.44 -13.16
CA PRO A 209 16.55 -8.54 -14.36
C PRO A 209 15.19 -7.86 -14.15
N ASP A 210 14.58 -7.40 -15.25
CA ASP A 210 13.26 -6.76 -15.24
C ASP A 210 13.15 -5.50 -14.37
N VAL A 211 14.28 -4.85 -14.09
CA VAL A 211 14.32 -3.47 -13.57
C VAL A 211 14.65 -2.53 -14.72
N GLY A 212 13.75 -1.59 -14.98
CA GLY A 212 13.91 -0.58 -16.04
C GLY A 212 14.45 0.74 -15.52
N GLN A 213 14.77 1.65 -16.43
CA GLN A 213 15.07 3.04 -16.13
C GLN A 213 14.27 3.97 -17.04
N ASP A 214 13.66 5.00 -16.44
CA ASP A 214 12.90 5.98 -17.20
C ASP A 214 13.78 7.12 -17.75
N LYS A 215 13.22 7.94 -18.64
CA LYS A 215 13.93 9.08 -19.26
C LYS A 215 14.38 10.16 -18.27
N LYS A 216 13.92 10.12 -17.02
CA LYS A 216 14.36 11.01 -15.93
C LYS A 216 15.47 10.37 -15.09
N GLY A 217 16.00 9.24 -15.54
CA GLY A 217 17.05 8.49 -14.86
C GLY A 217 16.60 7.75 -13.62
N ARG A 218 15.29 7.61 -13.35
CA ARG A 218 14.78 6.88 -12.18
C ARG A 218 14.72 5.39 -12.47
N LEU A 219 15.08 4.54 -11.51
CA LEU A 219 14.76 3.12 -11.58
C LEU A 219 13.24 2.93 -11.63
N VAL A 220 12.82 1.92 -12.38
CA VAL A 220 11.43 1.52 -12.51
C VAL A 220 11.33 0.03 -12.22
N VAL A 221 10.70 -0.30 -11.10
CA VAL A 221 10.41 -1.66 -10.68
C VAL A 221 8.96 -1.98 -11.05
N PRO A 222 8.71 -2.96 -11.93
CA PRO A 222 7.35 -3.37 -12.28
C PRO A 222 6.71 -4.15 -11.13
N LEU A 223 5.44 -3.84 -10.84
CA LEU A 223 4.64 -4.62 -9.89
C LEU A 223 3.72 -5.54 -10.70
N MET A 224 3.89 -6.84 -10.48
CA MET A 224 3.29 -7.91 -11.25
C MET A 224 2.35 -8.77 -10.41
N ASP A 225 1.50 -9.54 -11.09
CA ASP A 225 0.74 -10.63 -10.49
C ASP A 225 1.49 -11.98 -10.61
N GLU A 226 0.91 -13.04 -10.08
CA GLU A 226 1.40 -14.43 -10.14
C GLU A 226 1.56 -14.97 -11.57
N ASN A 227 0.97 -14.31 -12.57
CA ASN A 227 1.10 -14.65 -13.98
C ASN A 227 2.10 -13.74 -14.71
N ASN A 228 2.94 -13.01 -13.97
CA ASN A 228 3.94 -12.06 -14.47
C ASN A 228 3.33 -10.90 -15.30
N LYS A 229 2.06 -10.55 -15.09
CA LYS A 229 1.45 -9.38 -15.76
C LYS A 229 1.69 -8.13 -14.94
N VAL A 230 2.17 -7.06 -15.59
CA VAL A 230 2.41 -5.76 -14.94
C VAL A 230 1.10 -5.03 -14.67
N HIS A 231 0.87 -4.66 -13.40
CA HIS A 231 -0.30 -3.90 -12.95
C HIS A 231 0.03 -2.47 -12.52
N SER A 232 1.26 -2.25 -12.04
CA SER A 232 1.73 -0.93 -11.60
C SER A 232 3.24 -0.82 -11.73
N LEU A 233 3.78 0.37 -11.46
CA LEU A 233 5.21 0.67 -11.48
C LEU A 233 5.59 1.43 -10.23
N GLN A 234 6.61 0.96 -9.52
CA GLN A 234 7.34 1.75 -8.53
C GLN A 234 8.50 2.45 -9.21
N ARG A 235 8.68 3.75 -8.93
CA ARG A 235 9.81 4.53 -9.41
C ARG A 235 10.67 4.97 -8.24
N ILE A 236 11.98 4.82 -8.38
CA ILE A 236 12.97 5.17 -7.36
C ILE A 236 13.95 6.18 -7.97
N SER A 237 13.99 7.41 -7.45
CA SER A 237 14.99 8.40 -7.87
C SER A 237 16.36 8.14 -7.27
N GLY A 238 17.40 8.80 -7.79
CA GLY A 238 18.77 8.66 -7.28
C GLY A 238 18.92 8.94 -5.78
N ASN A 239 18.15 9.90 -5.24
CA ASN A 239 18.12 10.18 -3.79
C ASN A 239 17.31 9.16 -2.97
N GLY A 240 16.70 8.14 -3.60
CA GLY A 240 15.91 7.11 -2.95
C GLY A 240 14.44 7.44 -2.72
N PHE A 241 13.93 8.58 -3.20
CA PHE A 241 12.50 8.85 -3.13
C PHE A 241 11.73 7.85 -4.00
N LYS A 242 10.84 7.08 -3.37
CA LYS A 242 10.02 6.05 -3.99
C LYS A 242 8.63 6.61 -4.28
N SER A 243 8.09 6.32 -5.46
CA SER A 243 6.74 6.72 -5.85
C SER A 243 6.04 5.64 -6.65
N LEU A 244 4.76 5.42 -6.39
CA LEU A 244 3.92 4.49 -7.14
C LEU A 244 3.11 5.22 -8.20
N LYS A 245 2.67 4.50 -9.24
CA LYS A 245 1.74 5.04 -10.22
C LYS A 245 0.41 5.38 -9.55
N LYS A 246 0.10 6.66 -9.42
CA LYS A 246 -1.18 7.14 -8.85
C LYS A 246 -2.37 6.50 -9.57
N GLY A 247 -3.29 5.93 -8.79
CA GLY A 247 -4.51 5.29 -9.29
C GLY A 247 -4.35 3.83 -9.72
N ALA A 248 -3.12 3.32 -9.83
CA ALA A 248 -2.86 1.91 -10.13
C ALA A 248 -2.99 1.05 -8.87
N GLN A 249 -3.28 -0.24 -9.07
CA GLN A 249 -3.35 -1.22 -7.99
C GLN A 249 -1.93 -1.59 -7.56
N LYS A 250 -1.66 -1.41 -6.25
CA LYS A 250 -0.45 -1.92 -5.58
C LYS A 250 -0.76 -3.18 -4.77
N SER A 251 -1.96 -3.21 -4.18
CA SER A 251 -2.45 -4.34 -3.38
C SER A 251 -2.34 -5.62 -4.18
N ASP A 252 -1.79 -6.67 -3.56
CA ASP A 252 -1.69 -8.03 -4.12
C ASP A 252 -0.68 -8.18 -5.26
N HIS A 253 0.05 -7.12 -5.62
CA HIS A 253 1.10 -7.12 -6.64
C HIS A 253 2.48 -6.96 -6.01
N PHE A 254 3.47 -7.58 -6.64
CA PHE A 254 4.83 -7.72 -6.11
C PHE A 254 5.87 -7.68 -7.23
N PHE A 255 7.15 -7.74 -6.87
CA PHE A 255 8.23 -7.93 -7.83
C PHE A 255 9.14 -9.07 -7.36
N VAL A 256 9.63 -9.91 -8.27
CA VAL A 256 10.57 -10.97 -7.93
C VAL A 256 11.98 -10.48 -8.25
N VAL A 257 12.76 -10.25 -7.19
CA VAL A 257 14.16 -9.87 -7.28
C VAL A 257 15.02 -11.13 -7.31
N GLY A 258 15.67 -11.41 -8.43
CA GLY A 258 16.50 -12.60 -8.58
C GLY A 258 16.76 -12.93 -10.04
N PHE A 259 17.59 -13.96 -10.28
CA PHE A 259 17.88 -14.45 -11.63
C PHE A 259 17.07 -15.69 -12.02
N LYS A 260 16.33 -16.27 -11.07
CA LYS A 260 15.55 -17.49 -11.26
C LYS A 260 14.05 -17.20 -11.06
N PRO A 261 13.14 -17.85 -11.80
CA PRO A 261 11.72 -17.81 -11.47
C PRO A 261 11.47 -18.48 -10.11
N LEU A 262 10.33 -18.17 -9.50
CA LEU A 262 9.83 -18.93 -8.35
C LEU A 262 9.41 -20.32 -8.81
N THR A 263 9.69 -21.34 -8.01
CA THR A 263 9.38 -22.74 -8.32
C THR A 263 8.62 -23.36 -7.16
N ASN A 264 7.51 -24.04 -7.44
CA ASN A 264 6.75 -24.73 -6.39
C ASN A 264 7.61 -25.84 -5.76
N GLY A 265 7.62 -25.89 -4.42
CA GLY A 265 8.45 -26.81 -3.64
C GLY A 265 9.81 -26.24 -3.23
N GLU A 266 10.24 -25.10 -3.78
CA GLU A 266 11.41 -24.37 -3.30
C GLU A 266 11.01 -23.27 -2.30
N PRO A 267 11.86 -22.92 -1.31
CA PRO A 267 11.56 -21.83 -0.39
C PRO A 267 11.36 -20.49 -1.12
N ILE A 268 10.27 -19.78 -0.78
CA ILE A 268 9.98 -18.44 -1.27
C ILE A 268 10.32 -17.44 -0.19
N LEU A 269 11.30 -16.59 -0.48
CA LEU A 269 11.73 -15.50 0.40
C LEU A 269 10.92 -14.24 0.11
N TYR A 270 10.55 -13.48 1.15
CA TYR A 270 9.82 -12.22 1.02
C TYR A 270 10.58 -11.10 1.71
N ALA A 271 10.55 -9.90 1.14
CA ALA A 271 11.09 -8.69 1.75
C ALA A 271 10.25 -7.46 1.38
N GLU A 272 10.30 -6.41 2.18
CA GLU A 272 9.49 -5.21 1.96
C GLU A 272 9.93 -4.42 0.71
N GLY A 273 11.18 -3.93 0.73
CA GLY A 273 11.72 -3.00 -0.27
C GLY A 273 12.65 -3.64 -1.29
N TYR A 274 12.85 -2.95 -2.42
CA TYR A 274 13.77 -3.41 -3.47
C TYR A 274 15.20 -3.64 -2.96
N SER A 275 15.77 -2.67 -2.23
CA SER A 275 17.16 -2.80 -1.74
C SER A 275 17.32 -3.95 -0.75
N THR A 276 16.34 -4.16 0.14
CA THR A 276 16.33 -5.28 1.08
C THR A 276 16.27 -6.61 0.33
N ALA A 277 15.32 -6.74 -0.61
CA ALA A 277 15.17 -7.92 -1.46
C ALA A 277 16.43 -8.18 -2.31
N ALA A 278 17.07 -7.13 -2.84
CA ALA A 278 18.30 -7.21 -3.63
C ALA A 278 19.48 -7.71 -2.78
N SER A 279 19.72 -7.14 -1.60
CA SER A 279 20.76 -7.63 -0.67
C SER A 279 20.57 -9.11 -0.33
N ILE A 280 19.33 -9.53 -0.06
CA ILE A 280 19.02 -10.94 0.23
C ILE A 280 19.28 -11.83 -0.99
N ALA A 281 18.84 -11.41 -2.18
CA ALA A 281 19.02 -12.17 -3.41
C ALA A 281 20.50 -12.29 -3.79
N GLU A 282 21.30 -11.24 -3.59
CA GLU A 282 22.75 -11.25 -3.77
C GLU A 282 23.45 -12.18 -2.78
N ALA A 283 23.09 -12.11 -1.50
CA ALA A 283 23.69 -12.93 -0.45
C ALA A 283 23.37 -14.42 -0.61
N THR A 284 22.14 -14.75 -0.99
CA THR A 284 21.66 -16.15 -1.01
C THR A 284 21.71 -16.80 -2.39
N GLY A 285 21.77 -16.01 -3.46
CA GLY A 285 21.59 -16.49 -4.83
C GLY A 285 20.16 -16.97 -5.15
N ARG A 286 19.19 -16.66 -4.27
CA ARG A 286 17.78 -17.03 -4.40
C ARG A 286 16.94 -15.85 -4.84
N SER A 287 15.76 -16.15 -5.39
CA SER A 287 14.79 -15.12 -5.75
C SER A 287 13.97 -14.71 -4.54
N VAL A 288 13.70 -13.40 -4.43
CA VAL A 288 13.04 -12.77 -3.30
C VAL A 288 11.86 -11.96 -3.79
N VAL A 289 10.69 -12.20 -3.20
CA VAL A 289 9.46 -11.46 -3.47
C VAL A 289 9.49 -10.13 -2.71
N MET A 290 9.70 -9.04 -3.44
CA MET A 290 9.53 -7.68 -2.94
C MET A 290 8.05 -7.32 -2.85
N THR A 291 7.57 -6.96 -1.67
CA THR A 291 6.14 -6.69 -1.39
C THR A 291 5.77 -5.22 -1.41
N VAL A 292 6.71 -4.31 -1.70
CA VAL A 292 6.54 -2.83 -1.78
C VAL A 292 6.46 -2.14 -0.43
N ASP A 293 5.59 -2.63 0.47
CA ASP A 293 5.48 -2.22 1.87
C ASP A 293 5.02 -3.37 2.78
N ALA A 294 5.25 -3.26 4.09
CA ALA A 294 4.83 -4.25 5.09
C ALA A 294 3.33 -4.57 5.00
N GLY A 295 2.47 -3.58 4.78
CA GLY A 295 1.02 -3.77 4.73
C GLY A 295 0.53 -4.59 3.54
N ASN A 296 1.34 -4.75 2.51
CA ASN A 296 1.03 -5.56 1.33
C ASN A 296 1.58 -6.99 1.43
N MET A 297 2.49 -7.26 2.37
CA MET A 297 3.13 -8.57 2.51
C MET A 297 2.13 -9.71 2.79
N PRO A 298 1.18 -9.61 3.76
CA PRO A 298 0.19 -10.66 4.00
C PRO A 298 -0.68 -10.99 2.78
N LYS A 299 -1.00 -9.96 1.99
CA LYS A 299 -1.83 -10.08 0.79
C LYS A 299 -1.12 -10.84 -0.32
N VAL A 300 0.12 -10.44 -0.60
CA VAL A 300 0.98 -11.14 -1.56
C VAL A 300 1.25 -12.57 -1.10
N ALA A 301 1.49 -12.78 0.20
CA ALA A 301 1.71 -14.08 0.80
C ALA A 301 0.52 -15.02 0.59
N ALA A 302 -0.71 -14.56 0.89
CA ALA A 302 -1.94 -15.32 0.67
C ALA A 302 -2.08 -15.77 -0.79
N LYS A 303 -1.79 -14.87 -1.73
CA LYS A 303 -1.90 -15.14 -3.17
C LYS A 303 -0.85 -16.14 -3.63
N LEU A 304 0.40 -15.97 -3.21
CA LEU A 304 1.48 -16.86 -3.59
C LEU A 304 1.40 -18.23 -2.92
N LYS A 305 0.83 -18.36 -1.71
CA LYS A 305 0.56 -19.68 -1.10
C LYS A 305 -0.42 -20.51 -1.91
N GLN A 306 -1.41 -19.88 -2.54
CA GLN A 306 -2.34 -20.58 -3.45
C GLN A 306 -1.63 -21.06 -4.72
N HIS A 307 -0.67 -20.29 -5.24
CA HIS A 307 0.05 -20.62 -6.46
C HIS A 307 1.22 -21.59 -6.24
N TYR A 308 1.85 -21.54 -5.07
CA TYR A 308 3.02 -22.32 -4.69
C TYR A 308 2.75 -23.11 -3.39
N PRO A 309 1.75 -24.00 -3.35
CA PRO A 309 1.25 -24.62 -2.12
C PRO A 309 2.26 -25.51 -1.40
N GLU A 310 3.22 -26.09 -2.12
CA GLU A 310 4.26 -26.98 -1.58
C GLU A 310 5.49 -26.22 -1.10
N SER A 311 5.55 -24.91 -1.35
CA SER A 311 6.68 -24.09 -0.99
C SER A 311 6.63 -23.67 0.47
N GLN A 312 7.79 -23.56 1.08
CA GLN A 312 7.94 -22.89 2.36
C GLN A 312 7.98 -21.38 2.14
N HIS A 313 7.19 -20.63 2.91
CA HIS A 313 7.14 -19.18 2.82
C HIS A 313 7.92 -18.56 3.98
N LEU A 314 8.94 -17.76 3.66
CA LEU A 314 9.89 -17.19 4.61
C LEU A 314 9.92 -15.66 4.51
N PHE A 315 9.48 -14.98 5.56
CA PHE A 315 9.29 -13.53 5.59
C PHE A 315 10.46 -12.83 6.28
N LEU A 316 11.29 -12.13 5.51
CA LEU A 316 12.46 -11.40 5.98
C LEU A 316 12.03 -9.95 6.24
N ALA A 317 11.73 -9.66 7.50
CA ALA A 317 11.09 -8.43 7.96
C ALA A 317 12.09 -7.34 8.33
N ASP A 318 11.67 -6.09 8.16
CA ASP A 318 12.36 -4.94 8.74
C ASP A 318 12.11 -4.94 10.27
N ASP A 319 13.15 -4.71 11.08
CA ASP A 319 13.07 -4.52 12.52
C ASP A 319 12.87 -3.04 12.86
N ASP A 320 11.61 -2.58 12.84
CA ASP A 320 11.21 -1.20 13.17
C ASP A 320 11.32 -0.88 14.68
N HIS A 321 12.42 -1.29 15.33
CA HIS A 321 12.56 -1.30 16.80
C HIS A 321 12.48 0.07 17.49
N LYS A 322 12.72 1.17 16.75
CA LYS A 322 12.57 2.55 17.27
C LYS A 322 11.13 3.06 17.23
N ASN A 323 10.23 2.39 16.51
CA ASN A 323 8.83 2.79 16.40
C ASN A 323 8.00 2.22 17.56
N LYS A 324 6.92 2.92 17.93
CA LYS A 324 5.97 2.43 18.95
C LYS A 324 5.36 1.08 18.58
N MET A 325 5.17 0.83 17.28
CA MET A 325 4.73 -0.44 16.73
C MET A 325 5.76 -0.91 15.70
N ASN A 326 6.19 -2.16 15.80
CA ASN A 326 7.12 -2.76 14.86
C ASN A 326 6.34 -3.32 13.66
N LYS A 327 5.91 -2.42 12.78
CA LYS A 327 4.97 -2.73 11.70
C LYS A 327 5.53 -3.77 10.73
N GLY A 328 6.82 -3.69 10.39
CA GLY A 328 7.51 -4.69 9.55
C GLY A 328 7.36 -6.10 10.13
N LEU A 329 7.74 -6.27 11.39
CA LEU A 329 7.63 -7.54 12.11
C LEU A 329 6.18 -8.02 12.27
N ASP A 330 5.26 -7.14 12.65
CA ASP A 330 3.86 -7.50 12.86
C ASP A 330 3.21 -8.03 11.57
N LYS A 331 3.52 -7.42 10.42
CA LYS A 331 2.99 -7.86 9.13
C LYS A 331 3.67 -9.11 8.59
N ALA A 332 4.95 -9.32 8.90
CA ALA A 332 5.63 -10.58 8.60
C ALA A 332 5.06 -11.75 9.41
N ARG A 333 4.70 -11.51 10.69
CA ARG A 333 3.98 -12.49 11.53
C ARG A 333 2.62 -12.86 10.95
N GLU A 334 1.81 -11.86 10.62
CA GLU A 334 0.51 -12.06 9.97
C GLU A 334 0.65 -12.87 8.67
N ALA A 335 1.63 -12.54 7.83
CA ALA A 335 1.91 -13.28 6.60
C ALA A 335 2.34 -14.74 6.87
N ALA A 336 3.21 -14.96 7.86
CA ALA A 336 3.65 -16.29 8.28
C ALA A 336 2.49 -17.13 8.83
N GLU A 337 1.53 -16.53 9.52
CA GLU A 337 0.32 -17.23 9.98
C GLU A 337 -0.56 -17.65 8.79
N ILE A 338 -0.80 -16.75 7.84
CA ILE A 338 -1.62 -17.03 6.64
C ILE A 338 -1.08 -18.19 5.82
N THR A 339 0.24 -18.32 5.69
CA THR A 339 0.86 -19.31 4.80
C THR A 339 1.36 -20.56 5.50
N ASP A 340 1.20 -20.63 6.83
CA ASP A 340 1.96 -21.52 7.71
C ASP A 340 3.49 -21.45 7.47
N GLY A 341 3.98 -20.22 7.27
CA GLY A 341 5.38 -19.90 7.05
C GLY A 341 6.13 -19.52 8.32
N HIS A 342 7.33 -18.97 8.12
CA HIS A 342 8.23 -18.49 9.17
C HIS A 342 8.71 -17.07 8.87
N TRP A 343 9.17 -16.34 9.87
CA TRP A 343 9.70 -14.99 9.70
C TRP A 343 11.04 -14.82 10.39
N LEU A 344 11.84 -13.86 9.91
CA LEU A 344 13.12 -13.48 10.50
C LEU A 344 13.32 -11.96 10.38
N THR A 345 13.83 -11.33 11.42
CA THR A 345 14.38 -9.97 11.39
C THR A 345 15.92 -10.00 11.37
N PRO A 346 16.59 -9.01 10.77
CA PRO A 346 18.05 -8.92 10.83
C PRO A 346 18.53 -8.80 12.29
N SER A 347 19.58 -9.53 12.62
CA SER A 347 20.27 -9.41 13.91
C SER A 347 21.41 -8.40 13.78
N PHE A 348 21.34 -7.34 14.59
CA PHE A 348 22.27 -6.23 14.65
C PHE A 348 23.01 -6.23 15.98
N ILE A 349 24.28 -5.78 15.97
CA ILE A 349 24.98 -5.47 17.23
C ILE A 349 24.40 -4.19 17.86
N VAL A 350 24.70 -3.95 19.14
CA VAL A 350 24.16 -2.81 19.91
C VAL A 350 24.37 -1.49 19.17
N ASP A 351 25.61 -1.22 18.74
CA ASP A 351 25.95 0.02 18.03
C ASP A 351 25.12 0.21 16.75
N GLU A 352 24.91 -0.84 15.95
CA GLU A 352 24.09 -0.79 14.73
C GLU A 352 22.62 -0.45 15.04
N ARG A 353 22.06 -1.06 16.09
CA ARG A 353 20.70 -0.75 16.56
C ARG A 353 20.61 0.70 17.03
N GLU A 354 21.60 1.18 17.78
CA GLU A 354 21.65 2.57 18.24
C GLU A 354 21.71 3.57 17.07
N HIS A 355 22.44 3.24 16.01
CA HIS A 355 22.46 4.01 14.75
C HIS A 355 21.16 3.90 13.95
N GLY A 356 20.22 3.04 14.36
CA GLY A 356 18.89 2.93 13.78
C GLY A 356 18.83 2.08 12.51
N MET A 357 19.73 1.12 12.37
CA MET A 357 19.62 0.09 11.34
C MET A 357 18.40 -0.79 11.61
N THR A 358 17.66 -1.11 10.56
CA THR A 358 16.39 -1.85 10.67
C THR A 358 16.26 -2.99 9.69
N ASP A 359 16.87 -2.91 8.50
CA ASP A 359 16.64 -3.89 7.42
C ASP A 359 17.90 -4.69 7.02
N PHE A 360 17.71 -5.78 6.26
CA PHE A 360 18.83 -6.61 5.77
C PHE A 360 19.76 -5.86 4.79
N ASN A 361 19.32 -4.75 4.21
CA ASN A 361 20.21 -3.92 3.40
C ASN A 361 21.13 -3.05 4.27
N ASP A 362 20.65 -2.55 5.41
CA ASP A 362 21.51 -1.90 6.40
C ASP A 362 22.56 -2.88 6.93
N LEU A 363 22.16 -4.12 7.25
CA LEU A 363 23.08 -5.19 7.66
C LEU A 363 24.09 -5.54 6.55
N HIS A 364 23.65 -5.57 5.29
CA HIS A 364 24.54 -5.72 4.15
C HIS A 364 25.58 -4.60 4.12
N VAL A 365 25.15 -3.34 4.15
CA VAL A 365 26.08 -2.20 4.06
C VAL A 365 27.03 -2.14 5.26
N SER A 366 26.59 -2.54 6.45
CA SER A 366 27.41 -2.49 7.66
C SER A 366 28.41 -3.64 7.78
N ARG A 367 28.02 -4.87 7.40
CA ARG A 367 28.78 -6.10 7.70
C ARG A 367 29.02 -7.02 6.51
N GLY A 368 28.50 -6.67 5.33
CA GLY A 368 28.70 -7.39 4.08
C GLY A 368 27.69 -8.54 3.85
N LEU A 369 27.62 -8.99 2.59
CA LEU A 369 26.71 -10.06 2.14
C LEU A 369 26.90 -11.38 2.90
N ASN A 370 28.10 -11.70 3.36
CA ASN A 370 28.37 -12.95 4.06
C ASN A 370 27.58 -13.05 5.38
N VAL A 371 27.46 -11.96 6.13
CA VAL A 371 26.69 -11.96 7.39
C VAL A 371 25.19 -12.09 7.11
N VAL A 372 24.69 -11.41 6.09
CA VAL A 372 23.31 -11.57 5.62
C VAL A 372 23.04 -13.03 5.23
N LYS A 373 23.94 -13.62 4.42
CA LYS A 373 23.86 -15.01 3.99
C LYS A 373 23.80 -15.96 5.17
N SER A 374 24.73 -15.84 6.13
CA SER A 374 24.79 -16.70 7.30
C SER A 374 23.50 -16.68 8.11
N GLN A 375 22.96 -15.48 8.41
CA GLN A 375 21.70 -15.38 9.17
C GLN A 375 20.52 -16.04 8.45
N ILE A 376 20.44 -15.88 7.12
CA ILE A 376 19.32 -16.41 6.33
C ILE A 376 19.47 -17.91 6.10
N ASP A 377 20.67 -18.42 5.83
CA ASP A 377 20.92 -19.85 5.66
C ASP A 377 20.63 -20.62 6.96
N GLU A 378 21.12 -20.12 8.11
CA GLU A 378 20.81 -20.70 9.42
C GLU A 378 19.30 -20.73 9.69
N PHE A 379 18.60 -19.65 9.34
CA PHE A 379 17.16 -19.59 9.46
C PHE A 379 16.44 -20.58 8.54
N MET A 380 16.85 -20.69 7.27
CA MET A 380 16.28 -21.67 6.34
C MET A 380 16.48 -23.11 6.82
N GLU A 381 17.66 -23.44 7.34
CA GLU A 381 17.96 -24.78 7.87
C GLU A 381 17.05 -25.13 9.05
N ARG A 382 16.88 -24.20 10.00
CA ARG A 382 15.99 -24.36 11.17
C ARG A 382 14.51 -24.50 10.80
N CYS A 383 14.11 -23.93 9.67
CA CYS A 383 12.72 -23.98 9.22
C CYS A 383 12.40 -25.25 8.41
N THR A 384 13.37 -26.08 8.02
CA THR A 384 13.05 -27.29 7.24
C THR A 384 12.07 -28.21 7.99
N PRO A 385 11.15 -28.93 7.30
CA PRO A 385 10.19 -29.81 7.98
C PRO A 385 10.85 -30.84 8.91
N ALA A 386 12.02 -31.35 8.50
CA ALA A 386 12.81 -32.28 9.32
C ALA A 386 13.37 -31.60 10.59
N ALA A 387 13.97 -30.41 10.46
CA ALA A 387 14.48 -29.67 11.61
C ALA A 387 13.36 -29.25 12.56
N VAL A 388 12.23 -28.78 12.03
CA VAL A 388 11.05 -28.43 12.83
C VAL A 388 10.52 -29.65 13.59
N ALA A 389 10.42 -30.81 12.94
CA ALA A 389 9.98 -32.05 13.59
C ALA A 389 10.96 -32.52 14.69
N LEU A 390 12.28 -32.41 14.45
CA LEU A 390 13.29 -32.73 15.46
C LEU A 390 13.22 -31.80 16.66
N ILE A 391 13.11 -30.49 16.43
CA ILE A 391 12.97 -29.47 17.49
C ILE A 391 11.69 -29.74 18.30
N GLN A 392 10.58 -30.05 17.63
CA GLN A 392 9.33 -30.41 18.30
C GLN A 392 9.46 -31.72 19.10
N ALA A 393 10.15 -32.73 18.58
CA ALA A 393 10.36 -34.01 19.27
C ALA A 393 11.27 -33.87 20.51
N GLU A 394 12.40 -33.16 20.39
CA GLU A 394 13.27 -32.83 21.54
C GLU A 394 12.55 -32.02 22.61
N GLN A 395 11.55 -31.21 22.22
CA GLN A 395 10.72 -30.44 23.14
C GLN A 395 9.67 -31.30 23.85
N ILE A 396 9.12 -32.34 23.20
CA ILE A 396 8.22 -33.31 23.86
C ILE A 396 8.97 -34.05 24.97
N ASP A 397 10.23 -34.41 24.75
CA ASP A 397 11.08 -35.05 25.78
C ASP A 397 11.48 -34.07 26.91
N LYS A 398 11.66 -32.78 26.62
CA LYS A 398 11.95 -31.74 27.62
C LYS A 398 10.73 -31.20 28.37
N ALA A 399 9.51 -31.36 27.84
CA ALA A 399 8.25 -30.92 28.45
C ALA A 399 7.85 -31.66 29.74
N ALA A 400 8.69 -32.58 30.24
CA ALA A 400 8.63 -33.07 31.62
C ALA A 400 9.14 -32.05 32.67
N SER A 401 9.64 -30.88 32.25
CA SER A 401 9.94 -29.72 33.11
C SER A 401 9.75 -28.40 32.32
N GLU A 402 8.80 -27.55 32.71
CA GLU A 402 8.32 -26.33 32.01
C GLU A 402 9.39 -25.26 31.67
N PRO A 403 9.11 -24.24 30.79
CA PRO A 403 7.92 -24.01 29.96
C PRO A 403 8.16 -24.10 28.43
N THR A 404 7.05 -24.17 27.70
CA THR A 404 6.89 -24.43 26.26
C THR A 404 7.47 -23.34 25.36
N VAL A 405 8.34 -23.73 24.44
CA VAL A 405 8.87 -22.86 23.39
C VAL A 405 7.97 -22.92 22.15
N THR A 406 7.50 -21.77 21.67
CA THR A 406 6.53 -21.63 20.55
C THR A 406 7.22 -21.39 19.20
N LYS A 407 6.46 -21.35 18.09
CA LYS A 407 6.90 -20.94 16.72
C LYS A 407 7.79 -19.68 16.72
N ALA A 408 7.72 -18.85 17.76
CA ALA A 408 8.59 -17.72 18.03
C ALA A 408 10.11 -18.04 18.08
N THR A 409 10.54 -19.21 18.55
CA THR A 409 11.98 -19.53 18.66
C THR A 409 12.61 -19.96 17.35
N LEU A 410 11.85 -20.60 16.45
CA LEU A 410 12.30 -20.81 15.06
C LEU A 410 12.50 -19.47 14.33
N ASN A 411 11.67 -18.50 14.67
CA ASN A 411 11.61 -17.19 14.04
C ASN A 411 12.57 -16.15 14.65
N THR A 412 13.35 -16.53 15.67
CA THR A 412 14.30 -15.64 16.33
C THR A 412 15.70 -16.25 16.26
N ILE A 413 16.70 -15.47 15.83
CA ILE A 413 18.11 -15.84 16.05
C ILE A 413 18.42 -15.36 17.48
N GLU A 414 18.77 -16.28 18.38
CA GLU A 414 19.29 -15.88 19.69
C GLU A 414 20.51 -14.98 19.45
N GLN A 415 20.53 -13.83 20.14
CA GLN A 415 21.63 -12.87 20.00
C GLN A 415 22.95 -13.60 20.25
N TYR A 416 23.81 -13.67 19.24
CA TYR A 416 25.18 -14.11 19.43
C TYR A 416 25.86 -13.13 20.39
N VAL A 417 25.95 -13.52 21.66
CA VAL A 417 26.85 -12.88 22.63
C VAL A 417 28.20 -13.56 22.45
N PRO A 418 29.25 -12.86 21.96
CA PRO A 418 30.56 -13.45 21.90
C PRO A 418 31.00 -13.75 23.34
N ILE A 419 31.18 -15.04 23.64
CA ILE A 419 31.91 -15.46 24.83
C ILE A 419 33.34 -14.96 24.61
N THR A 420 33.74 -13.94 25.34
CA THR A 420 35.14 -13.51 25.39
C THR A 420 35.94 -14.59 26.10
N GLU A 421 36.39 -15.59 25.36
CA GLU A 421 37.57 -16.35 25.73
C GLU A 421 38.79 -15.62 25.17
N SER A 422 39.58 -15.09 26.10
CA SER A 422 40.89 -14.52 25.87
C SER A 422 41.78 -15.50 25.10
N SER A 423 41.98 -15.23 23.81
CA SER A 423 43.14 -15.71 23.08
C SER A 423 43.73 -14.55 22.28
N GLU A 424 45.01 -14.30 22.52
CA GLU A 424 45.79 -13.21 21.95
C GLU A 424 45.85 -13.34 20.42
N ILE A 425 45.41 -12.31 19.69
CA ILE A 425 45.66 -12.18 18.25
C ILE A 425 46.94 -11.34 18.05
N PRO A 426 47.95 -11.82 17.30
CA PRO A 426 49.14 -11.04 16.98
C PRO A 426 48.79 -9.80 16.18
N LYS A 427 49.37 -8.67 16.57
CA LYS A 427 49.28 -7.39 15.86
C LYS A 427 49.95 -7.52 14.48
N ASP A 428 49.16 -7.69 13.43
CA ASP A 428 49.64 -7.42 12.08
C ASP A 428 49.38 -5.94 11.74
N LYS A 429 50.47 -5.22 11.49
CA LYS A 429 50.48 -3.79 11.23
C LYS A 429 50.41 -3.58 9.71
N ASP A 430 49.24 -3.59 9.09
CA ASP A 430 49.07 -3.02 7.74
C ASP A 430 47.62 -2.65 7.33
N ALA A 431 46.66 -2.58 8.28
CA ALA A 431 45.26 -2.27 7.97
C ALA A 431 44.81 -0.82 8.30
N ASN A 432 45.73 0.12 8.58
CA ASN A 432 45.40 1.49 8.99
C ASN A 432 45.72 2.58 7.95
N SER A 433 45.70 2.23 6.66
CA SER A 433 45.98 3.18 5.56
C SER A 433 44.76 3.98 5.06
N TYR A 434 43.53 3.71 5.52
CA TYR A 434 42.33 4.34 4.94
C TYR A 434 41.64 5.40 5.82
N LEU A 435 42.06 5.59 7.08
CA LEU A 435 41.44 6.58 7.98
C LEU A 435 42.25 7.88 8.16
N ASN A 436 43.53 7.93 7.75
CA ASN A 436 44.39 9.11 7.96
C ASN A 436 44.41 10.11 6.79
N ASN A 437 43.66 9.89 5.71
CA ASN A 437 43.71 10.72 4.51
C ASN A 437 42.56 11.74 4.35
N GLN A 438 41.77 11.99 5.41
CA GLN A 438 40.71 13.01 5.41
C GLN A 438 40.91 14.16 6.41
N LEU A 439 42.09 14.28 7.03
CA LEU A 439 42.39 15.30 8.03
C LEU A 439 43.70 16.07 7.78
N SER A 440 44.06 16.31 6.52
CA SER A 440 45.12 17.27 6.19
C SER A 440 44.75 18.14 4.99
N GLY A 441 44.45 19.41 5.27
CA GLY A 441 44.37 20.44 4.24
C GLY A 441 43.40 21.56 4.52
N VAL A 442 43.70 22.44 5.49
CA VAL A 442 43.85 23.90 5.26
C VAL A 442 44.77 24.45 6.36
N LYS A 443 45.80 25.18 5.90
CA LYS A 443 46.87 25.81 6.67
C LYS A 443 46.40 27.05 7.44
N GLU A 444 47.10 27.30 8.55
CA GLU A 444 47.15 28.52 9.35
C GLU A 444 47.42 29.79 8.50
N VAL A 445 46.81 30.91 8.90
CA VAL A 445 47.45 32.23 8.90
C VAL A 445 47.14 32.93 10.22
N THR A 446 48.15 33.64 10.70
CA THR A 446 48.52 34.05 12.05
C THR A 446 47.88 35.34 12.60
N THR A 447 47.77 35.36 13.94
CA THR A 447 47.99 36.47 14.90
C THR A 447 47.19 37.78 14.81
N SER A 448 46.46 38.12 15.88
CA SER A 448 46.88 39.14 16.88
C SER A 448 45.70 39.86 17.56
N THR A 449 45.71 39.82 18.90
CA THR A 449 45.29 40.85 19.88
C THR A 449 43.82 41.30 20.02
N ALA A 450 43.23 40.86 21.15
CA ALA A 450 42.79 41.66 22.30
C ALA A 450 41.41 42.37 22.35
N SER A 451 40.92 42.38 23.60
CA SER A 451 39.98 43.28 24.31
C SER A 451 38.45 43.13 24.13
N ASP A 452 37.86 42.76 25.28
CA ASP A 452 36.81 43.50 26.02
C ASP A 452 35.31 43.27 25.76
N THR A 453 34.71 42.65 26.79
CA THR A 453 33.49 43.02 27.56
C THR A 453 32.37 43.84 26.90
N GLU A 454 31.12 43.33 27.02
CA GLU A 454 29.95 43.96 27.68
C GLU A 454 28.66 43.24 27.22
N LYS A 455 27.87 42.65 28.14
CA LYS A 455 26.73 43.21 28.90
C LYS A 455 25.48 43.58 28.08
N LEU A 456 24.38 42.95 28.52
CA LEU A 456 22.96 43.24 28.36
C LEU A 456 22.60 44.69 27.99
N GLU A 457 21.60 44.86 27.11
CA GLU A 457 20.35 45.54 27.51
C GLU A 457 19.18 45.33 26.52
N THR A 458 18.00 45.47 27.11
CA THR A 458 16.62 45.29 26.65
C THR A 458 16.11 46.38 25.69
N LYS A 459 15.09 46.08 24.85
CA LYS A 459 13.77 46.75 24.81
C LYS A 459 12.88 46.30 23.63
N SER A 460 11.58 46.30 23.89
CA SER A 460 10.43 45.78 23.12
C SER A 460 9.87 46.76 22.04
N PRO A 461 8.60 46.69 21.60
CA PRO A 461 8.14 46.09 20.33
C PRO A 461 7.36 47.07 19.42
N VAL A 462 7.01 46.70 18.17
CA VAL A 462 5.97 47.42 17.40
C VAL A 462 5.12 46.49 16.51
N ASP A 463 3.81 46.65 16.67
CA ASP A 463 2.66 46.15 15.91
C ASP A 463 2.74 46.31 14.38
N ARG A 464 2.06 45.41 13.66
CA ARG A 464 1.50 45.71 12.33
C ARG A 464 0.10 45.13 12.17
N THR A 465 -0.85 46.02 11.95
CA THR A 465 -2.22 45.78 11.46
C THR A 465 -2.25 45.49 9.94
N PRO A 466 -3.36 44.93 9.42
CA PRO A 466 -3.43 44.33 8.09
C PRO A 466 -3.98 45.28 7.02
N SER A 467 -3.59 45.05 5.76
CA SER A 467 -4.12 45.74 4.57
C SER A 467 -4.96 44.78 3.73
N VAL A 468 -6.23 45.13 3.54
CA VAL A 468 -7.19 44.55 2.61
C VAL A 468 -7.05 45.25 1.25
N ASN A 469 -7.05 44.51 0.13
CA ASN A 469 -7.81 44.94 -1.06
C ASN A 469 -8.08 43.84 -2.10
N LYS A 470 -9.21 44.05 -2.79
CA LYS A 470 -10.03 43.14 -3.60
C LYS A 470 -9.62 43.00 -5.08
N SER A 471 -10.09 41.88 -5.66
CA SER A 471 -10.66 41.68 -7.02
C SER A 471 -9.94 42.19 -8.27
N GLN A 472 -9.76 41.31 -9.27
CA GLN A 472 -10.59 41.31 -10.50
C GLN A 472 -10.26 40.10 -11.41
N ARG A 473 -11.32 39.61 -12.07
CA ARG A 473 -11.31 38.66 -13.18
C ARG A 473 -10.71 39.33 -14.42
N ASP A 474 -10.09 38.55 -15.30
CA ASP A 474 -10.21 38.74 -16.74
C ASP A 474 -10.15 37.39 -17.47
N GLU A 475 -11.21 37.14 -18.23
CA GLU A 475 -11.32 36.12 -19.26
C GLU A 475 -10.52 36.54 -20.49
N LYS A 476 -9.80 35.60 -21.13
CA LYS A 476 -9.44 35.73 -22.54
C LYS A 476 -9.54 34.39 -23.26
N THR A 477 -10.56 34.31 -24.10
CA THR A 477 -10.74 33.45 -25.27
C THR A 477 -9.77 33.81 -26.39
N ASP A 478 -9.29 32.81 -27.14
CA ASP A 478 -8.86 32.84 -28.56
C ASP A 478 -8.79 31.37 -29.02
N VAL A 479 -9.78 30.82 -29.75
CA VAL A 479 -10.06 30.91 -31.20
C VAL A 479 -8.90 30.41 -32.10
N ILE A 480 -9.07 29.16 -32.53
CA ILE A 480 -8.90 28.57 -33.88
C ILE A 480 -8.00 29.34 -34.86
N ASN A 481 -6.95 28.66 -35.38
CA ASN A 481 -6.62 28.81 -36.78
C ASN A 481 -6.23 27.47 -37.44
N ASN A 482 -6.86 27.24 -38.59
CA ASN A 482 -6.73 26.13 -39.52
C ASN A 482 -5.68 26.48 -40.60
N GLN A 483 -5.40 25.50 -41.48
CA GLN A 483 -4.59 25.52 -42.73
C GLN A 483 -3.15 25.00 -42.56
N ALA A 484 -2.60 24.15 -43.43
CA ALA A 484 -3.09 23.40 -44.60
C ALA A 484 -2.05 22.29 -44.93
N LYS A 485 -2.52 21.23 -45.61
CA LYS A 485 -1.72 20.17 -46.26
C LYS A 485 -0.78 20.73 -47.35
N PRO A 486 0.21 19.94 -47.79
CA PRO A 486 0.13 19.43 -49.17
C PRO A 486 0.45 17.93 -49.32
N ASP A 487 0.14 17.44 -50.51
CA ASP A 487 -0.09 16.06 -50.95
C ASP A 487 1.11 15.10 -51.05
N LEU A 488 0.75 13.81 -51.06
CA LEU A 488 1.54 12.63 -51.48
C LEU A 488 2.00 12.72 -52.96
N PRO A 489 3.00 11.89 -53.33
CA PRO A 489 2.70 10.88 -54.33
C PRO A 489 3.10 9.44 -53.93
N SER A 490 2.35 8.53 -54.55
CA SER A 490 2.28 7.07 -54.45
C SER A 490 3.43 6.29 -55.09
N HIS A 491 3.59 5.03 -54.63
CA HIS A 491 4.30 3.84 -55.14
C HIS A 491 5.33 3.35 -54.10
N LEU A 492 5.29 2.15 -53.52
CA LEU A 492 4.97 0.82 -54.05
C LEU A 492 4.26 -0.08 -53.04
N ALA A 493 3.56 -1.05 -53.60
CA ALA A 493 2.78 -2.10 -52.95
C ALA A 493 3.63 -3.34 -52.55
N ALA A 494 2.92 -4.26 -51.90
CA ALA A 494 3.16 -5.70 -51.69
C ALA A 494 3.92 -6.08 -50.42
N THR A 495 3.32 -6.68 -49.38
CA THR A 495 2.65 -8.00 -49.24
C THR A 495 3.50 -8.80 -48.24
N TYR A 496 2.95 -9.19 -47.08
CA TYR A 496 2.85 -10.60 -46.68
C TYR A 496 2.08 -10.72 -45.35
N ILE A 497 1.04 -11.55 -45.40
CA ILE A 497 0.13 -11.97 -44.32
C ILE A 497 0.53 -13.39 -43.89
N ALA A 498 0.25 -13.67 -42.60
CA ALA A 498 0.02 -14.96 -41.94
C ALA A 498 1.23 -15.84 -41.56
N MET A 499 1.30 -16.19 -40.27
CA MET A 499 0.68 -17.44 -39.80
C MET A 499 0.55 -17.46 -38.26
N ALA A 500 -0.66 -17.82 -37.82
CA ALA A 500 -0.98 -18.31 -36.48
C ALA A 500 -1.60 -19.72 -36.65
N LEU A 501 -1.49 -20.55 -35.60
CA LEU A 501 -2.01 -21.91 -35.40
C LEU A 501 -1.01 -23.05 -35.68
N THR A 502 -0.33 -23.47 -34.61
CA THR A 502 -0.41 -24.81 -34.01
C THR A 502 -0.11 -24.71 -32.53
#